data_AF-A0A6I6A4N8-F1
#
_entry.id   AF-A0A6I6A4N8-F1
#
_cell.length_a   1.000
_cell.length_b   1.000
_cell.length_c   1.000
_cell.angle_alpha   90.00
_cell.angle_beta   90.00
_cell.angle_gamma   90.00
#
_symmetry.space_group_name_H-M   'P 1'
#
loop_
_entity.id
_entity.type
_entity.pdbx_description
1 polymer ?
#
loop_
_entity_poly.entity_id
_entity_poly.type
_entity_poly.pdbx_seq_one_letter_code
_entity_poly.pdbx_strand_id
1 'polypeptide(L)'
;MSKEDELAALARLVGATNVRLGVGSSVPKALFDAICSRFGLDASGAMPAQAERIVRAAGMPYVRAAFDSRNSVSGGGSTVTLEGLQQLRTAVQKLIARE
;
A
#
# COMPACT_ATOMS: atom_id res chain seq x y z
N MET A 1 -12.65 0.17 11.52
CA MET A 1 -12.21 0.29 10.12
C MET A 1 -11.33 -0.92 9.81
N SER A 2 -11.63 -1.66 8.75
CA SER A 2 -10.96 -2.92 8.39
C SER A 2 -9.86 -2.69 7.33
N LYS A 3 -9.02 -3.71 7.08
CA LYS A 3 -8.03 -3.67 5.98
C LYS A 3 -8.71 -3.55 4.61
N GLU A 4 -9.88 -4.17 4.45
CA GLU A 4 -10.66 -4.14 3.20
C GLU A 4 -11.16 -2.72 2.92
N ASP A 5 -11.61 -1.99 3.95
CA ASP A 5 -12.04 -0.59 3.83
C ASP A 5 -10.89 0.31 3.34
N GLU A 6 -9.68 0.12 3.87
CA GLU A 6 -8.50 0.90 3.47
C GLU A 6 -8.04 0.58 2.04
N LEU A 7 -8.07 -0.69 1.63
CA LEU A 7 -7.76 -1.09 0.26
C LEU A 7 -8.76 -0.51 -0.73
N ALA A 8 -10.05 -0.52 -0.39
CA ALA A 8 -11.09 0.11 -1.21
C ALA A 8 -10.91 1.63 -1.32
N ALA A 9 -10.52 2.30 -0.23
CA ALA A 9 -10.24 3.73 -0.23
C ALA A 9 -9.04 4.06 -1.13
N LEU A 10 -7.94 3.31 -1.01
CA LEU A 10 -6.75 3.44 -1.85
C LEU A 10 -7.07 3.22 -3.34
N ALA A 11 -7.83 2.18 -3.66
CA ALA A 11 -8.25 1.88 -5.02
C ALA A 11 -9.02 3.04 -5.67
N ARG A 12 -9.94 3.65 -4.92
CA ARG A 12 -10.68 4.85 -5.37
C ARG A 12 -9.76 6.04 -5.62
N LEU A 13 -8.80 6.29 -4.73
CA LEU A 13 -7.86 7.41 -4.87
C LEU A 13 -7.01 7.31 -6.15
N VAL A 14 -6.60 6.09 -6.52
CA VAL A 14 -5.79 5.88 -7.73
C VAL A 14 -6.61 5.61 -8.99
N GLY A 15 -7.94 5.60 -8.93
CA GLY A 15 -8.80 5.32 -10.08
C GLY A 15 -8.82 3.84 -10.49
N ALA A 16 -8.38 2.92 -9.62
CA ALA A 16 -8.45 1.49 -9.86
C ALA A 16 -9.87 0.99 -9.58
N THR A 17 -10.74 1.02 -10.60
CA THR A 17 -12.17 0.69 -10.50
C THR A 17 -12.48 -0.80 -10.29
N ASN A 18 -11.50 -1.70 -10.45
CA ASN A 18 -11.71 -3.15 -10.41
C ASN A 18 -10.77 -3.87 -9.43
N VAL A 19 -10.63 -3.35 -8.21
CA VAL A 19 -10.02 -4.10 -7.11
C VAL A 19 -11.04 -5.11 -6.57
N ARG A 20 -11.33 -6.16 -7.34
CA ARG A 20 -12.12 -7.30 -6.85
C ARG A 20 -11.23 -8.11 -5.90
N LEU A 21 -11.52 -8.04 -4.60
CA LEU A 21 -10.98 -8.99 -3.62
C LEU A 21 -11.48 -10.38 -4.01
N GLY A 22 -10.68 -11.14 -4.76
CA GLY A 22 -11.01 -12.53 -5.09
C GLY A 22 -11.10 -13.36 -3.80
N VAL A 23 -12.12 -14.22 -3.71
CA VAL A 23 -12.21 -15.28 -2.68
C VAL A 23 -10.95 -16.14 -2.85
N GLY A 24 -10.02 -16.05 -1.90
CA GLY A 24 -8.71 -16.72 -1.98
C GLY A 24 -7.49 -15.79 -2.14
N SER A 25 -7.64 -14.47 -1.98
CA SER A 25 -6.55 -13.47 -1.93
C SER A 25 -5.90 -13.20 -3.29
N SER A 26 -6.36 -12.14 -3.98
CA SER A 26 -5.56 -11.45 -5.00
C SER A 26 -6.12 -10.05 -5.32
N VAL A 27 -6.13 -9.14 -4.34
CA VAL A 27 -5.52 -7.81 -4.59
C VAL A 27 -4.79 -7.30 -3.34
N PRO A 28 -3.49 -7.59 -3.26
CA PRO A 28 -2.65 -6.73 -2.45
C PRO A 28 -1.32 -6.29 -3.13
N LYS A 29 -0.94 -6.80 -4.31
CA LYS A 29 0.24 -6.30 -5.06
C LYS A 29 -0.10 -5.37 -6.23
N ALA A 30 -1.11 -5.72 -7.02
CA ALA A 30 -1.51 -4.93 -8.19
C ALA A 30 -1.91 -3.48 -7.84
N LEU A 31 -2.49 -3.26 -6.65
CA LEU A 31 -2.80 -1.92 -6.16
C LEU A 31 -1.52 -1.10 -5.89
N PHE A 32 -0.50 -1.72 -5.31
CA PHE A 32 0.78 -1.06 -5.04
C PHE A 32 1.55 -0.81 -6.34
N ASP A 33 1.52 -1.76 -7.27
CA ASP A 33 2.07 -1.58 -8.61
C ASP A 33 1.39 -0.39 -9.33
N ALA A 34 0.06 -0.27 -9.23
CA ALA A 34 -0.69 0.83 -9.82
C ALA A 34 -0.36 2.18 -9.17
N ILE A 35 -0.22 2.23 -7.83
CA ILE A 35 0.22 3.44 -7.12
C ILE A 35 1.63 3.83 -7.58
N CYS A 36 2.57 2.87 -7.61
CA CYS A 36 3.93 3.13 -8.09
C CYS A 36 3.93 3.66 -9.52
N SER A 37 3.20 3.01 -10.43
CA SER A 37 3.08 3.42 -11.83
C SER A 37 2.52 4.84 -11.96
N ARG A 38 1.45 5.19 -11.23
CA ARG A 38 0.85 6.53 -11.26
C ARG A 38 1.84 7.62 -10.88
N PHE A 39 2.66 7.39 -9.85
CA PHE A 39 3.61 8.39 -9.34
C PHE A 39 5.04 8.23 -9.88
N GLY A 40 5.25 7.40 -10.91
CA GLY A 40 6.58 7.18 -11.52
C GLY A 40 7.60 6.54 -10.57
N LEU A 41 7.14 5.74 -9.60
CA LEU A 41 7.97 5.05 -8.62
C LEU A 41 8.32 3.62 -9.06
N ASP A 42 9.44 3.10 -8.56
CA ASP A 42 9.83 1.71 -8.78
C ASP A 42 8.86 0.72 -8.09
N ALA A 43 8.22 -0.12 -8.90
CA ALA A 43 7.31 -1.19 -8.48
C ALA A 43 8.03 -2.52 -8.20
N SER A 44 9.35 -2.59 -8.19
CA SER A 44 10.07 -3.82 -7.87
C SER A 44 9.90 -4.26 -6.41
N GLY A 45 9.97 -5.58 -6.18
CA GLY A 45 9.97 -6.17 -4.84
C GLY A 45 8.58 -6.41 -4.24
N ALA A 46 8.58 -6.69 -2.93
CA ALA A 46 7.39 -7.04 -2.17
C ALA A 46 6.58 -5.80 -1.73
N MET A 47 5.31 -6.02 -1.38
CA MET A 47 4.36 -4.96 -1.00
C MET A 47 4.90 -4.01 0.08
N PRO A 48 5.59 -4.47 1.15
CA PRO A 48 6.14 -3.55 2.14
C PRO A 48 7.27 -2.65 1.62
N ALA A 49 8.06 -3.15 0.66
CA ALA A 49 9.10 -2.34 0.02
C ALA A 49 8.47 -1.24 -0.85
N GLN A 50 7.41 -1.58 -1.58
CA GLN A 50 6.63 -0.61 -2.35
C GLN A 50 5.95 0.41 -1.44
N ALA A 51 5.31 -0.04 -0.35
CA ALA A 51 4.70 0.82 0.66
C ALA A 51 5.69 1.84 1.22
N GLU A 52 6.89 1.38 1.58
CA GLU A 52 7.97 2.24 2.07
C GLU A 52 8.37 3.29 1.03
N ARG A 53 8.52 2.91 -0.25
CA ARG A 53 8.85 3.86 -1.32
C ARG A 53 7.77 4.92 -1.49
N ILE A 54 6.49 4.54 -1.51
CA ILE A 54 5.36 5.46 -1.68
C ILE A 54 5.29 6.45 -0.51
N VAL A 55 5.39 5.96 0.73
CA VAL A 55 5.37 6.81 1.93
C VAL A 55 6.55 7.77 1.95
N ARG A 56 7.75 7.31 1.57
CA ARG A 56 8.94 8.17 1.47
C ARG A 56 8.81 9.21 0.35
N ALA A 57 8.24 8.86 -0.80
CA ALA A 57 7.98 9.80 -1.89
C ALA A 57 7.02 10.93 -1.46
N ALA A 58 6.06 10.62 -0.58
CA ALA A 58 5.20 11.62 0.06
C ALA A 58 5.92 12.50 1.10
N GLY A 59 7.23 12.29 1.36
CA GLY A 59 7.99 12.99 2.38
C GLY A 59 7.60 12.60 3.81
N MET A 60 7.07 11.38 4.00
CA MET A 60 6.63 10.88 5.30
C MET A 60 7.59 9.81 5.83
N PRO A 61 7.76 9.70 7.16
CA PRO A 61 8.56 8.62 7.74
C PRO A 61 7.84 7.26 7.62
N TYR A 62 8.60 6.20 7.38
CA TYR A 62 8.10 4.82 7.33
C TYR A 62 8.63 4.02 8.52
N VAL A 63 7.74 3.67 9.46
CA VAL A 63 8.08 2.91 10.67
C VAL A 63 7.91 1.42 10.39
N ARG A 64 9.00 0.76 9.98
CA ARG A 64 8.99 -0.66 9.56
C ARG A 64 8.34 -1.59 10.59
N ALA A 65 8.67 -1.43 11.87
CA ALA A 65 8.15 -2.30 12.93
C ALA A 65 6.61 -2.23 13.09
N ALA A 66 5.99 -1.10 12.72
CA ALA A 66 4.54 -0.92 12.80
C ALA A 66 3.83 -1.24 11.49
N PHE A 67 4.47 -0.95 10.35
CA PHE A 67 3.81 -0.92 9.04
C PHE A 67 3.98 -2.20 8.22
N ASP A 68 4.87 -3.09 8.64
CA ASP A 68 5.28 -4.24 7.86
C ASP A 68 5.30 -5.53 8.69
N SER A 69 4.81 -6.62 8.10
CA SER A 69 4.73 -7.93 8.76
C SER A 69 5.91 -8.86 8.46
N ARG A 70 6.96 -8.41 7.75
CA ARG A 70 8.12 -9.25 7.38
C ARG A 70 8.81 -9.93 8.58
N ASN A 71 8.67 -9.37 9.79
CA ASN A 71 9.24 -9.95 11.02
C ASN A 71 8.25 -10.82 11.82
N SER A 72 7.04 -11.10 11.31
CA SER A 72 6.07 -11.92 12.04
C SER A 72 6.47 -13.41 11.97
N VAL A 73 6.58 -14.06 13.13
CA VAL A 73 7.13 -15.41 13.33
C VAL A 73 6.29 -16.51 12.66
N SER A 74 5.04 -16.24 12.26
CA SER A 74 4.10 -17.26 11.77
C SER A 74 4.15 -17.54 10.26
N GLY A 75 5.21 -17.13 9.53
CA GLY A 75 5.28 -17.32 8.08
C GLY A 75 4.25 -16.49 7.30
N GLY A 76 3.66 -15.47 7.93
CA GLY A 76 2.72 -14.53 7.33
C GLY A 76 3.43 -13.60 6.34
N GLY A 77 3.37 -13.98 5.07
CA GLY A 77 4.11 -13.40 3.95
C GLY A 77 4.12 -11.88 3.89
N SER A 78 5.25 -11.35 3.40
CA SER A 78 5.58 -9.95 3.11
C SER A 78 4.39 -9.04 2.82
N THR A 79 3.66 -8.60 3.85
CA THR A 79 2.42 -7.82 3.72
C THR A 79 2.44 -6.58 4.62
N VAL A 80 1.51 -5.68 4.35
CA VAL A 80 1.38 -4.39 5.03
C VAL A 80 0.33 -4.53 6.14
N THR A 81 0.63 -3.98 7.32
CA THR A 81 -0.31 -3.96 8.45
C THR A 81 -1.46 -2.99 8.17
N LEU A 82 -2.51 -3.00 9.01
CA LEU A 82 -3.59 -2.03 8.89
C LEU A 82 -3.07 -0.59 9.05
N GLU A 83 -2.19 -0.36 10.03
CA GLU A 83 -1.54 0.93 10.26
C GLU A 83 -0.68 1.35 9.07
N GLY A 84 0.03 0.40 8.45
CA GLY A 84 0.77 0.65 7.21
C GLY A 84 -0.12 1.06 6.04
N LEU A 85 -1.31 0.46 5.90
CA LEU A 85 -2.28 0.84 4.87
C LEU A 85 -2.88 2.23 5.11
N GLN A 86 -3.16 2.57 6.37
CA GLN A 86 -3.62 3.91 6.75
C GLN A 86 -2.56 4.98 6.42
N GLN A 87 -1.31 4.72 6.77
CA GLN A 87 -0.19 5.59 6.44
C GLN A 87 -0.02 5.73 4.91
N LEU A 88 -0.15 4.61 4.18
CA LEU A 88 -0.08 4.60 2.73
C LEU A 88 -1.19 5.46 2.10
N ARG A 89 -2.42 5.39 2.63
CA ARG A 89 -3.53 6.25 2.19
C ARG A 89 -3.19 7.72 2.36
N THR A 90 -2.68 8.10 3.54
CA THR A 90 -2.26 9.49 3.78
C THR A 90 -1.13 9.92 2.84
N ALA A 91 -0.18 9.03 2.56
CA ALA A 91 0.91 9.29 1.61
C ALA A 91 0.39 9.51 0.18
N VAL A 92 -0.51 8.64 -0.29
CA VAL A 92 -1.14 8.77 -1.62
C VAL A 92 -1.94 10.07 -1.71
N GLN A 93 -2.73 10.42 -0.69
CA GLN A 93 -3.46 11.70 -0.66
C GLN A 93 -2.51 12.90 -0.74
N LYS A 94 -1.37 12.87 -0.04
CA LYS A 94 -0.36 13.92 -0.14
C LYS A 94 0.30 14.01 -1.51
N LEU A 95 0.54 12.87 -2.16
CA LEU A 95 1.11 12.85 -3.51
C LEU A 95 0.12 13.45 -4.53
N ILE A 96 -1.16 13.10 -4.45
CA ILE A 96 -2.22 13.69 -5.28
C ILE A 96 -2.35 15.20 -5.04
N ALA A 97 -2.27 15.66 -3.79
CA ALA A 97 -2.37 17.10 -3.48
C ALA A 97 -1.16 17.94 -3.95
N ARG A 98 -0.10 17.30 -4.49
CA ARG A 98 1.08 17.95 -5.07
C ARG A 98 1.08 17.96 -6.60
N GLU A 99 0.12 17.26 -7.23
CA GLU A 99 -0.17 17.36 -8.66
C GLU A 99 -0.77 18.73 -8.99
#